data_AF-A0A060CK92-F1
#
_entry.id   AF-A0A060CK92-F1
#
_cell.length_a   1.000
_cell.length_b   1.000
_cell.length_c   1.000
_cell.angle_alpha   90.00
_cell.angle_beta   90.00
_cell.angle_gamma   90.00
#
_symmetry.space_group_name_H-M   'P 1'
#
loop_
_entity.id
_entity.type
_entity.pdbx_description
1 polymer ?
#
loop_
_entity_poly.entity_id
_entity_poly.type
_entity_poly.pdbx_seq_one_letter_code
_entity_poly.pdbx_strand_id
1 'polypeptide(L)'
;MEDKLQSYGTNQYTPHNYDNEYAGKIRMYLALADSKNAATVWLLNKIGVDRGVSNGQKFGLNVTASDDNLSLALGGLKKGESPYQMASAY
;
A
#
# COMPACT_ATOMS: atom_id res chain seq x y z
N MET A 1 5.45 -1.46 13.06
CA MET A 1 5.83 -1.02 11.71
C MET A 1 6.66 0.24 11.84
N GLU A 2 7.46 0.58 10.84
CA GLU A 2 8.07 1.91 10.77
C GLU A 2 7.09 2.90 10.13
N ASP A 3 7.01 4.09 10.71
CA ASP A 3 6.23 5.22 10.19
C ASP A 3 7.16 6.43 10.09
N LYS A 4 7.83 6.57 8.94
CA LYS A 4 8.88 7.56 8.68
C LYS A 4 8.78 8.03 7.24
N LEU A 5 9.06 9.32 7.00
CA LEU A 5 9.29 9.82 5.66
C LEU A 5 10.59 9.22 5.11
N GLN A 6 10.48 8.38 4.09
CA GLN A 6 11.61 7.72 3.45
C GLN A 6 11.33 7.45 1.97
N SER A 7 12.39 7.45 1.17
CA SER A 7 12.34 7.21 -0.27
C SER A 7 12.66 5.75 -0.61
N TYR A 8 12.00 5.21 -1.62
CA TYR A 8 12.17 3.84 -2.10
C TYR A 8 12.55 3.80 -3.58
N GLY A 9 13.28 2.75 -3.97
CA GLY A 9 13.61 2.46 -5.36
C GLY A 9 14.56 3.49 -6.01
N THR A 10 14.88 3.26 -7.28
CA THR A 10 15.74 4.15 -8.07
C THR A 10 15.05 5.45 -8.47
N ASN A 11 13.71 5.47 -8.46
CA ASN A 11 12.88 6.64 -8.76
C ASN A 11 12.61 7.55 -7.55
N GLN A 12 13.20 7.25 -6.38
CA GLN A 12 13.03 8.03 -5.15
C GLN A 12 11.56 8.23 -4.75
N TYR A 13 10.73 7.19 -4.93
CA TYR A 13 9.33 7.24 -4.54
C TYR A 13 9.19 7.48 -3.04
N THR A 14 8.56 8.59 -2.66
CA THR A 14 8.49 9.06 -1.27
C THR A 14 7.02 9.25 -0.86
N PRO A 15 6.39 8.26 -0.21
CA PRO A 15 5.00 8.36 0.23
C PRO A 15 4.88 9.24 1.49
N HIS A 16 3.99 10.22 1.44
CA HIS A 16 3.68 11.11 2.57
C HIS A 16 2.41 10.63 3.29
N ASN A 17 2.42 10.72 4.62
CA ASN A 17 1.17 10.63 5.40
C ASN A 17 0.31 11.87 5.11
N TYR A 18 -1.02 11.72 5.17
CA TYR A 18 -1.96 12.79 4.83
C TYR A 18 -1.76 14.06 5.69
N ASP A 19 -1.31 13.88 6.93
CA ASP A 19 -1.05 14.93 7.93
C ASP A 19 0.42 15.36 8.00
N ASN A 20 1.32 14.74 7.22
CA ASN A 20 2.77 14.89 7.34
C ASN A 20 3.35 14.60 8.74
N GLU A 21 2.62 13.86 9.58
CA GLU A 21 3.12 13.43 10.89
C GLU A 21 3.66 12.00 10.83
N TYR A 22 4.76 11.75 11.54
CA TYR A 22 5.48 10.46 11.50
C TYR A 22 5.78 9.97 12.92
N ALA A 23 5.15 8.87 13.34
CA ALA A 23 5.29 8.31 14.68
C ALA A 23 6.65 7.61 14.92
N GLY A 24 7.46 7.42 13.88
CA GLY A 24 8.71 6.66 13.90
C GLY A 24 8.47 5.15 13.96
N LYS A 25 7.73 4.69 14.98
CA LYS A 25 7.19 3.33 15.10
C LYS A 25 5.70 3.40 15.44
N ILE A 26 4.91 2.60 14.72
CA ILE A 26 3.46 2.50 14.92
C ILE A 26 3.02 1.03 15.04
N ARG A 27 1.97 0.77 15.81
CA ARG A 27 1.33 -0.55 15.90
C ARG A 27 0.51 -0.80 14.63
N MET A 28 0.48 -2.04 14.14
CA MET A 28 -0.21 -2.40 12.89
C MET A 28 -1.68 -1.96 12.88
N TYR A 29 -2.40 -2.23 13.98
CA TYR A 29 -3.81 -1.86 14.07
C TYR A 29 -4.04 -0.35 14.06
N LEU A 30 -3.09 0.46 14.57
CA LEU A 30 -3.17 1.92 14.51
C LEU A 30 -2.87 2.41 13.10
N ALA A 31 -1.84 1.87 12.44
CA ALA A 31 -1.53 2.22 11.05
C ALA A 31 -2.72 1.94 10.11
N LEU A 32 -3.45 0.85 10.35
CA LEU A 32 -4.66 0.51 9.64
C LEU A 32 -5.83 1.46 9.99
N ALA A 33 -6.07 1.71 11.27
CA ALA A 33 -7.16 2.57 11.73
C ALA A 33 -7.00 4.03 11.25
N ASP A 34 -5.77 4.54 11.29
CA ASP A 34 -5.43 5.92 10.91
C ASP A 34 -5.04 6.04 9.43
N SER A 35 -5.08 4.93 8.67
CA SER A 35 -4.72 4.87 7.25
C SER A 35 -3.35 5.51 6.93
N LYS A 36 -2.31 5.19 7.72
CA LYS A 36 -0.96 5.80 7.60
C LYS A 36 -0.19 5.27 6.39
N ASN A 37 -0.06 6.11 5.36
CA ASN A 37 0.60 5.78 4.09
C ASN A 37 2.05 5.27 4.23
N ALA A 38 2.89 5.99 4.98
CA ALA A 38 4.31 5.66 5.10
C ALA A 38 4.51 4.28 5.72
N ALA A 39 3.70 3.93 6.73
CA ALA A 39 3.70 2.60 7.33
C ALA A 39 3.19 1.52 6.38
N THR A 40 2.12 1.78 5.62
CA THR A 40 1.56 0.83 4.66
C THR A 40 2.54 0.50 3.54
N VAL A 41 3.19 1.51 2.95
CA VAL A 41 4.22 1.30 1.92
C VAL A 41 5.45 0.59 2.49
N TRP A 42 5.87 0.94 3.71
CA TRP A 42 6.95 0.23 4.40
C TRP A 42 6.63 -1.26 4.53
N LEU A 43 5.40 -1.60 4.95
CA LEU A 43 5.00 -3.00 5.11
C LEU A 43 5.05 -3.75 3.77
N LEU A 44 4.49 -3.18 2.70
CA LEU A 44 4.52 -3.80 1.38
C LEU A 44 5.96 -4.04 0.92
N ASN A 45 6.84 -3.06 1.11
CA ASN A 45 8.28 -3.20 0.83
C ASN A 45 8.93 -4.32 1.65
N LYS A 46 8.53 -4.54 2.90
CA LYS A 46 9.06 -5.60 3.75
C LYS A 46 8.56 -7.00 3.38
N ILE A 47 7.31 -7.13 2.93
CA ILE A 47 6.72 -8.44 2.59
C ILE A 47 6.88 -8.82 1.11
N GLY A 48 7.27 -7.86 0.26
CA GLY A 48 7.40 -8.01 -1.18
C GLY A 48 6.13 -7.62 -1.94
N VAL A 49 6.30 -6.91 -3.06
CA VAL A 49 5.18 -6.45 -3.91
C VAL A 49 4.41 -7.62 -4.51
N ASP A 50 5.10 -8.68 -4.95
CA ASP A 50 4.51 -9.95 -5.42
C ASP A 50 3.47 -10.51 -4.45
N ARG A 51 3.72 -10.39 -3.14
CA ARG A 51 2.80 -10.87 -2.10
C ARG A 51 1.56 -9.98 -2.01
N GLY A 52 1.71 -8.67 -2.21
CA GLY A 52 0.59 -7.74 -2.34
C GLY A 52 -0.26 -8.05 -3.57
N VAL A 53 0.36 -8.22 -4.74
CA VAL A 53 -0.30 -8.58 -6.00
C VAL A 53 -1.07 -9.89 -5.86
N SER A 54 -0.41 -10.94 -5.37
CA SER A 54 -1.04 -12.26 -5.18
C SER A 54 -2.24 -12.21 -4.23
N ASN A 55 -2.15 -11.41 -3.15
CA ASN A 55 -3.28 -11.25 -2.24
C ASN A 55 -4.42 -10.45 -2.88
N GLY A 56 -4.15 -9.37 -3.59
CA GLY A 56 -5.18 -8.61 -4.31
C GLY A 56 -5.96 -9.49 -5.31
N GLN A 57 -5.25 -10.33 -6.06
CA GLN A 57 -5.87 -11.29 -6.99
C GLN A 57 -6.74 -12.33 -6.28
N LYS A 58 -6.35 -12.79 -5.08
CA LYS A 58 -7.18 -13.70 -4.26
C LYS A 58 -8.48 -13.06 -3.78
N PHE A 59 -8.51 -11.73 -3.62
CA PHE A 59 -9.72 -10.97 -3.31
C PHE A 59 -10.56 -10.63 -4.57
N GLY A 60 -10.20 -11.16 -5.74
CA GLY A 60 -10.94 -10.93 -6.98
C GLY A 60 -10.65 -9.57 -7.64
N LEU A 61 -9.58 -8.88 -7.22
CA LEU A 61 -9.14 -7.64 -7.85
C LEU A 61 -8.30 -7.94 -9.11
N ASN A 62 -8.44 -7.11 -10.13
CA ASN A 62 -7.70 -7.16 -11.39
C ASN A 62 -6.33 -6.49 -11.27
N VAL A 63 -5.52 -6.94 -10.32
CA VAL A 63 -4.13 -6.46 -10.18
C VAL A 63 -3.27 -7.08 -11.28
N THR A 64 -2.68 -6.24 -12.13
CA THR A 64 -1.88 -6.64 -13.29
C THR A 64 -0.38 -6.45 -13.04
N ALA A 65 0.47 -7.01 -13.92
CA ALA A 65 1.91 -6.78 -13.86
C ALA A 65 2.30 -5.28 -13.98
N SER A 66 1.44 -4.42 -14.55
CA SER A 66 1.71 -2.98 -14.57
C SER A 66 1.49 -2.29 -13.22
N ASP A 67 0.84 -2.96 -12.26
CA ASP A 67 0.58 -2.48 -10.92
C ASP A 67 1.62 -3.01 -9.90
N ASP A 68 2.61 -3.78 -10.37
CA ASP A 68 3.68 -4.38 -9.56
C ASP A 68 4.72 -3.34 -9.12
N ASN A 69 4.31 -2.44 -8.24
CA ASN A 69 5.16 -1.44 -7.61
C ASN A 69 4.63 -1.03 -6.23
N LEU A 70 5.40 -0.25 -5.48
CA LEU A 70 5.06 0.14 -4.11
C LEU A 70 3.83 1.04 -3.97
N SER A 71 3.38 1.71 -5.05
CA SER A 71 2.14 2.50 -4.98
C SER A 71 0.88 1.63 -4.85
N LEU A 72 0.98 0.33 -5.16
CA LEU A 72 -0.09 -0.65 -4.93
C LEU A 72 -0.57 -0.65 -3.47
N ALA A 73 0.34 -0.42 -2.52
CA ALA A 73 0.01 -0.34 -1.10
C ALA A 73 -1.03 0.76 -0.78
N LEU A 74 -1.13 1.78 -1.64
CA LEU A 74 -2.02 2.92 -1.49
C LEU A 74 -3.18 2.89 -2.51
N GLY A 75 -3.42 1.73 -3.14
CA GLY A 75 -4.45 1.59 -4.17
C GLY A 75 -4.05 2.16 -5.53
N GLY A 76 -2.74 2.39 -5.77
CA GLY A 76 -2.21 2.80 -7.07
C GLY A 76 -2.38 1.71 -8.12
N LEU A 77 -3.54 1.72 -8.79
CA LEU A 77 -3.89 0.80 -9.87
C LEU A 77 -4.03 1.57 -11.18
N LYS A 78 -3.50 1.02 -12.27
CA LYS A 78 -3.57 1.62 -13.60
C LYS A 78 -4.99 1.77 -14.13
N LYS A 79 -5.86 0.80 -13.86
CA LYS A 79 -7.26 0.77 -14.31
C LYS A 79 -8.28 0.93 -13.19
N GLY A 80 -7.88 0.73 -11.94
CA GLY A 80 -8.78 0.71 -10.79
C GLY A 80 -9.74 -0.48 -10.80
N GLU A 81 -10.76 -0.42 -9.94
CA GLU A 81 -11.80 -1.44 -9.78
C GLU A 81 -13.17 -0.80 -9.70
N SER A 82 -14.22 -1.54 -10.06
CA SER A 82 -15.59 -1.07 -9.89
C SER A 82 -16.05 -1.18 -8.43
N PRO A 83 -17.06 -0.37 -8.00
CA PRO A 83 -17.66 -0.52 -6.67
C PRO A 83 -18.17 -1.94 -6.38
N TYR A 84 -18.68 -2.65 -7.38
CA TYR A 84 -19.15 -4.03 -7.25
C TYR A 84 -18.01 -5.00 -6.92
N GLN A 85 -16.86 -4.84 -7.57
CA GLN A 85 -15.68 -5.66 -7.29
C GLN A 85 -15.11 -5.34 -5.90
N MET A 86 -15.04 -4.06 -5.53
CA MET A 86 -14.62 -3.66 -4.19
C MET A 86 -15.55 -4.24 -3.11
N ALA A 87 -16.87 -4.23 -3.33
CA ALA A 87 -17.82 -4.84 -2.42
C ALA A 87 -17.68 -6.37 -2.29
N SER A 88 -17.16 -7.05 -3.33
CA SER A 88 -16.92 -8.49 -3.29
C SER A 88 -15.60 -8.87 -2.61
N ALA A 89 -14.67 -7.91 -2.49
CA ALA A 89 -13.35 -8.10 -1.91
C ALA A 89 -13.31 -7.96 -0.37
N TYR A 90 -14.31 -7.30 0.20
CA TYR A 90 -14.49 -7.11 1.66
C TYR A 90 -15.44 -8.17 2.23
#